data_AF-A0AA51DYG7-F1
#
_entry.id   AF-A0AA51DYG7-F1
#
_cell.length_a   1.000
_cell.length_b   1.000
_cell.length_c   1.000
_cell.angle_alpha   90.00
_cell.angle_beta   90.00
_cell.angle_gamma   90.00
#
_symmetry.space_group_name_H-M   'P 1'
#
loop_
_entity.id
_entity.type
_entity.pdbx_description
1 polymer ?
#
loop_
_entity_poly.entity_id
_entity_poly.type
_entity_poly.pdbx_seq_one_letter_code
_entity_poly.pdbx_strand_id
1 'polypeptide(L)'
;MKRGSVNNATLIILFSIATVLVQFAGYYLLDSNYLGFGIAAIICFLFCHITLEQTLNYEFCFSYSLLNIFLCTIIILLSFVGSKETILTYHPVLFLFIAIDWFIPLLYSMIRNLADHSLKYSDFNVFYRNTSIVFIIFYLAILIVFLFLRNNSFVSYFTDINSINYVPFLSLATLIEHYISGYFTLAELIRYLALCIALFIPYGFYSTLMFRYQNRIFRFFALLFLPLVIEILQLVFLLGKCDVDDVLLGLLGGFMGAILYHIVNSVYRTITDEDFLYKRTRYSFYGSSIHF
;
A
#
# COMPACT_ATOMS: atom_id res chain seq x y z
N MET A 1 -31.53 11.69 16.88
CA MET A 1 -30.41 11.05 16.15
C MET A 1 -29.09 11.85 16.11
N LYS A 2 -28.99 13.14 16.49
CA LYS A 2 -27.75 13.93 16.36
C LYS A 2 -26.69 13.79 17.48
N ARG A 3 -27.05 13.28 18.67
CA ARG A 3 -26.13 13.27 19.84
C ARG A 3 -25.05 12.18 19.78
N GLY A 4 -25.38 11.01 19.21
CA GLY A 4 -24.45 9.88 19.07
C GLY A 4 -23.38 10.11 17.99
N SER A 5 -23.75 10.67 16.84
CA SER A 5 -22.80 10.96 15.76
C SER A 5 -21.77 12.03 16.16
N VAL A 6 -22.20 13.05 16.91
CA VAL A 6 -21.30 14.08 17.44
C VAL A 6 -20.32 13.50 18.45
N ASN A 7 -20.77 12.60 19.33
CA ASN A 7 -19.88 11.96 20.30
C ASN A 7 -18.78 11.11 19.62
N ASN A 8 -19.16 10.35 18.58
CA ASN A 8 -18.21 9.52 17.83
C ASN A 8 -17.18 10.37 17.08
N ALA A 9 -17.59 11.49 16.47
CA ALA A 9 -16.68 12.39 15.78
C ALA A 9 -15.67 13.04 16.73
N THR A 10 -16.12 13.53 17.89
CA THR A 10 -15.24 14.12 18.90
C THR A 10 -14.21 13.10 19.41
N LEU A 11 -14.64 11.86 19.60
CA LEU A 11 -13.78 10.77 20.04
C LEU A 11 -12.69 10.45 19.01
N ILE A 12 -13.04 10.37 17.73
CA ILE A 12 -12.06 10.18 16.65
C ILE A 12 -11.02 11.30 16.65
N ILE A 13 -11.46 12.56 16.75
CA ILE A 13 -10.55 13.71 16.77
C ILE A 13 -9.58 13.61 17.96
N LEU A 14 -10.10 13.28 19.15
CA LEU A 14 -9.28 13.15 20.36
C LEU A 14 -8.26 12.02 20.23
N PHE A 15 -8.66 10.85 19.72
CA PHE A 15 -7.74 9.74 19.47
C PHE A 15 -6.73 10.04 18.38
N SER A 16 -7.10 10.73 17.31
CA SER A 16 -6.16 11.12 16.26
C SER A 16 -5.11 12.09 16.77
N ILE A 17 -5.50 13.11 17.54
CA ILE A 17 -4.56 14.04 18.17
C ILE A 17 -3.62 13.28 19.13
N ALA A 18 -4.17 12.41 19.98
CA ALA A 18 -3.35 11.61 20.89
C ALA A 18 -2.38 10.69 20.15
N THR A 19 -2.81 10.06 19.05
CA THR A 19 -1.98 9.17 18.22
C THR A 19 -0.78 9.94 17.67
N VAL A 20 -1.05 11.06 17.00
CA VAL A 20 -0.03 11.89 16.35
C VAL A 20 0.93 12.46 17.38
N LEU A 21 0.43 12.94 18.52
CA LEU A 21 1.29 13.43 19.61
C LEU A 21 2.27 12.36 20.09
N VAL A 22 1.79 11.13 20.34
CA VAL A 22 2.68 10.07 20.82
C VAL A 22 3.62 9.58 19.72
N GLN A 23 3.19 9.56 18.44
CA GLN A 23 4.07 9.21 17.31
C GLN A 23 5.28 10.13 17.22
N PHE A 24 5.05 11.44 17.18
CA PHE A 24 6.14 12.41 17.04
C PHE A 24 6.92 12.60 18.34
N ALA A 25 6.26 12.57 19.51
CA ALA A 25 6.97 12.59 20.79
C ALA A 25 7.86 11.34 20.94
N GLY A 26 7.35 10.15 20.59
CA GLY A 26 8.11 8.91 20.61
C GLY A 26 9.30 8.92 19.64
N TYR A 27 9.16 9.55 18.48
CA TYR A 27 10.26 9.67 17.53
C TYR A 27 11.37 10.61 17.99
N TYR A 28 11.02 11.79 18.50
CA TYR A 28 12.01 12.82 18.84
C TYR A 28 12.57 12.72 20.27
N LEU A 29 11.87 12.04 21.20
CA LEU A 29 12.32 11.89 22.59
C LEU A 29 13.07 10.58 22.84
N LEU A 30 12.92 9.57 21.99
CA LEU A 30 13.59 8.29 22.16
C LEU A 30 14.88 8.25 21.34
N ASP A 31 15.94 7.69 21.93
CA ASP A 31 17.24 7.54 21.26
C ASP A 31 17.19 6.55 20.07
N SER A 32 16.17 5.68 20.02
CA SER A 32 15.99 4.69 18.97
C SER A 32 14.74 4.98 18.12
N ASN A 33 14.98 5.36 16.85
CA ASN A 33 13.92 5.59 15.87
C ASN A 33 12.99 4.39 15.70
N TYR A 34 13.52 3.16 15.78
CA TYR A 34 12.74 1.93 15.62
C TYR A 34 11.75 1.71 16.77
N LEU A 35 12.11 2.09 18.00
CA LEU A 35 11.20 2.04 19.13
C LEU A 35 10.04 3.03 18.97
N GLY A 36 10.32 4.22 18.45
CA GLY A 36 9.28 5.21 18.12
C GLY A 36 8.23 4.66 17.14
N PHE A 37 8.66 3.99 16.06
CA PHE A 37 7.75 3.35 15.10
C PHE A 37 6.96 2.18 15.71
N GLY A 38 7.59 1.40 16.59
CA GLY A 38 6.89 0.32 17.31
C GLY A 38 5.78 0.85 18.21
N ILE A 39 6.05 1.89 18.99
CA ILE A 39 5.06 2.55 19.86
C ILE A 39 3.93 3.14 19.02
N ALA A 40 4.27 3.80 17.90
CA ALA A 40 3.29 4.33 16.95
C ALA A 40 2.32 3.26 16.43
N ALA A 41 2.83 2.09 16.04
CA ALA A 41 2.00 0.99 15.54
C ALA A 41 1.06 0.44 16.63
N ILE A 42 1.55 0.29 17.87
CA ILE A 42 0.75 -0.18 19.01
C ILE A 42 -0.39 0.78 19.33
N ILE A 43 -0.11 2.08 19.35
CA ILE A 43 -1.11 3.12 19.67
C ILE A 43 -2.15 3.22 18.56
N CYS A 44 -1.71 3.20 17.29
CA CYS A 44 -2.60 3.20 16.14
C CYS A 44 -3.54 1.98 16.17
N PHE A 45 -3.00 0.79 16.49
CA PHE A 45 -3.80 -0.42 16.69
C PHE A 45 -4.81 -0.27 17.83
N LEU A 46 -4.36 0.19 19.00
CA LEU A 46 -5.18 0.31 20.20
C LEU A 46 -6.35 1.27 19.99
N PHE A 47 -6.11 2.46 19.45
CA PHE A 47 -7.18 3.41 19.20
C PHE A 47 -8.09 2.99 18.05
N CYS A 48 -7.57 2.31 17.02
CA CYS A 48 -8.41 1.71 15.99
C CYS A 48 -9.35 0.65 16.59
N HIS A 49 -8.85 -0.21 17.50
CA HIS A 49 -9.64 -1.20 18.22
C HIS A 49 -10.75 -0.56 19.05
N ILE A 50 -10.41 0.43 19.89
CA ILE A 50 -11.39 1.13 20.73
C ILE A 50 -12.46 1.81 19.88
N THR A 51 -12.06 2.48 18.79
CA THR A 51 -12.98 3.15 17.87
C THR A 51 -13.96 2.16 17.25
N LEU A 52 -13.48 1.00 16.81
CA LEU A 52 -14.34 -0.03 16.22
C LEU A 52 -15.32 -0.62 17.22
N GLU A 53 -14.89 -0.92 18.45
CA GLU A 53 -15.77 -1.50 19.48
C GLU A 53 -16.85 -0.54 19.97
N GLN A 54 -16.56 0.76 20.03
CA GLN A 54 -17.53 1.75 20.48
C GLN A 54 -18.54 2.12 19.41
N THR A 55 -18.11 2.17 18.14
CA THR A 55 -18.98 2.64 17.05
C THR A 55 -19.66 1.49 16.31
N LEU A 56 -19.10 0.28 16.36
CA LEU A 56 -19.54 -0.90 15.62
C LEU A 56 -19.63 -0.71 14.10
N ASN A 57 -18.94 0.29 13.55
CA ASN A 57 -18.98 0.62 12.13
C ASN A 57 -17.56 0.97 11.62
N TYR A 58 -17.15 0.31 10.55
CA TYR A 58 -15.81 0.48 9.97
C TYR A 58 -15.58 1.87 9.34
N GLU A 59 -16.62 2.62 8.97
CA GLU A 59 -16.47 3.99 8.43
C GLU A 59 -15.79 4.95 9.43
N PHE A 60 -15.98 4.75 10.74
CA PHE A 60 -15.31 5.53 11.76
C PHE A 60 -13.82 5.15 11.88
N CYS A 61 -13.46 3.89 11.65
CA CYS A 61 -12.06 3.47 11.54
C CYS A 61 -11.37 4.08 10.31
N PHE A 62 -12.09 4.18 9.18
CA PHE A 62 -11.59 4.91 8.01
C PHE A 62 -11.37 6.39 8.34
N SER A 63 -12.35 7.03 8.98
CA SER A 63 -12.27 8.45 9.34
C SER A 63 -11.09 8.74 10.28
N TYR A 64 -10.84 7.84 11.26
CA TYR A 64 -9.68 7.91 12.13
C TYR A 64 -8.35 7.77 11.37
N SER A 65 -8.22 6.74 10.51
CA SER A 65 -7.02 6.53 9.70
C SER A 65 -6.76 7.71 8.75
N LEU A 66 -7.80 8.21 8.08
CA LEU A 66 -7.71 9.36 7.18
C LEU A 66 -7.25 10.63 7.92
N LEU A 67 -7.79 10.89 9.10
CA LEU A 67 -7.41 12.05 9.91
C LEU A 67 -5.95 11.95 10.38
N ASN A 68 -5.49 10.76 10.79
CA ASN A 68 -4.08 10.55 11.15
C ASN A 68 -3.16 10.79 9.96
N ILE A 69 -3.45 10.18 8.81
CA ILE A 69 -2.66 10.38 7.58
C ILE A 69 -2.58 11.87 7.23
N PHE A 70 -3.71 12.58 7.29
CA PHE A 70 -3.76 14.01 7.01
C PHE A 70 -2.89 14.82 7.98
N LEU A 71 -3.05 14.62 9.30
CA LEU A 71 -2.25 15.31 10.31
C LEU A 71 -0.75 15.00 10.17
N CYS A 72 -0.38 13.73 9.96
CA CYS A 72 1.00 13.32 9.72
C CYS A 72 1.59 13.97 8.46
N THR A 73 0.85 14.02 7.35
CA THR A 73 1.33 14.71 6.14
C THR A 73 1.56 16.20 6.36
N ILE A 74 0.68 16.88 7.11
CA ILE A 74 0.86 18.30 7.46
C ILE A 74 2.13 18.49 8.29
N ILE A 75 2.33 17.68 9.33
CA ILE A 75 3.50 17.82 10.22
C ILE A 75 4.79 17.56 9.44
N ILE A 76 4.83 16.56 8.57
CA ILE A 76 5.99 16.26 7.72
C ILE A 76 6.28 17.43 6.77
N LEU A 77 5.24 18.01 6.13
CA LEU A 77 5.39 19.17 5.26
C LEU A 77 5.91 20.40 6.02
N LEU A 78 5.40 20.65 7.23
CA LEU A 78 5.86 21.75 8.08
C LEU A 78 7.32 21.54 8.52
N SER A 79 7.68 20.31 8.88
CA SER A 79 9.07 19.96 9.24
C SER A 79 10.02 20.14 8.05
N PHE A 80 9.58 19.82 6.83
CA PHE A 80 10.36 20.04 5.61
C PHE A 80 10.65 21.54 5.37
N VAL A 81 9.62 22.39 5.50
CA VAL A 81 9.76 23.86 5.34
C VAL A 81 10.58 24.49 6.48
N GLY A 82 10.41 24.01 7.71
CA GLY A 82 11.06 24.52 8.93
C GLY A 82 12.52 24.09 9.13
N SER A 83 13.12 23.42 8.14
CA SER A 83 14.41 22.71 8.21
C SER A 83 15.66 23.54 8.54
N LYS A 84 15.54 24.86 8.72
CA LYS A 84 16.70 25.71 9.05
C LYS A 84 16.88 26.01 10.54
N GLU A 85 15.82 26.14 11.36
CA GLU A 85 15.95 26.52 12.79
C GLU A 85 14.78 26.08 13.70
N THR A 86 14.17 24.91 13.49
CA THR A 86 13.03 24.45 14.33
C THR A 86 13.31 23.17 15.11
N ILE A 87 12.53 22.97 16.19
CA ILE A 87 12.56 21.82 17.12
C ILE A 87 12.30 20.48 16.38
N LEU A 88 11.69 20.51 15.19
CA LEU A 88 11.30 19.31 14.43
C LEU A 88 12.18 19.17 13.18
N THR A 89 13.32 18.50 13.31
CA THR A 89 14.22 18.22 12.18
C THR A 89 13.59 17.22 11.21
N TYR A 90 13.59 17.55 9.92
CA TYR A 90 13.05 16.67 8.90
C TYR A 90 13.97 15.47 8.65
N HIS A 91 13.39 14.28 8.66
CA HIS A 91 14.04 13.05 8.23
C HIS A 91 13.14 12.29 7.24
N PRO A 92 13.67 11.73 6.14
CA PRO A 92 12.88 10.96 5.17
C PRO A 92 12.15 9.75 5.76
N VAL A 93 12.63 9.21 6.89
CA VAL A 93 12.02 8.06 7.56
C VAL A 93 10.65 8.39 8.16
N LEU A 94 10.31 9.67 8.35
CA LEU A 94 9.01 10.10 8.87
C LEU A 94 7.82 9.67 7.99
N PHE A 95 8.03 9.44 6.69
CA PHE A 95 7.00 8.88 5.80
C PHE A 95 6.52 7.49 6.25
N LEU A 96 7.29 6.78 7.08
CA LEU A 96 6.87 5.50 7.65
C LEU A 96 5.65 5.65 8.58
N PHE A 97 5.44 6.81 9.21
CA PHE A 97 4.21 7.04 10.00
C PHE A 97 2.96 7.00 9.14
N ILE A 98 3.00 7.61 7.95
CA ILE A 98 1.88 7.55 6.99
C ILE A 98 1.58 6.10 6.60
N ALA A 99 2.64 5.30 6.36
CA ALA A 99 2.48 3.88 6.05
C ALA A 99 1.85 3.10 7.21
N ILE A 100 2.28 3.36 8.45
CA ILE A 100 1.72 2.74 9.67
C ILE A 100 0.24 3.11 9.84
N ASP A 101 -0.10 4.40 9.73
CA ASP A 101 -1.46 4.91 9.93
C ASP A 101 -2.46 4.44 8.87
N TRP A 102 -1.97 4.04 7.70
CA TRP A 102 -2.77 3.39 6.68
C TRP A 102 -2.85 1.87 6.90
N PHE A 103 -1.70 1.21 7.11
CA PHE A 103 -1.59 -0.24 7.08
C PHE A 103 -2.16 -0.92 8.32
N ILE A 104 -1.93 -0.35 9.51
CA ILE A 104 -2.39 -0.96 10.77
C ILE A 104 -3.91 -0.98 10.86
N PRO A 105 -4.65 0.12 10.63
CA PRO A 105 -6.12 0.08 10.63
C PRO A 105 -6.70 -0.83 9.56
N LEU A 106 -6.07 -0.91 8.38
CA LEU A 106 -6.48 -1.82 7.31
C LEU A 106 -6.35 -3.28 7.75
N LEU A 107 -5.17 -3.69 8.21
CA LEU A 107 -4.91 -5.06 8.65
C LEU A 107 -5.82 -5.46 9.81
N TYR A 108 -5.92 -4.61 10.84
CA TYR A 108 -6.77 -4.86 11.99
C TYR A 108 -8.23 -5.05 11.57
N SER A 109 -8.75 -4.16 10.72
CA SER A 109 -10.13 -4.24 10.23
C SER A 109 -10.38 -5.47 9.37
N MET A 110 -9.40 -5.87 8.55
CA MET A 110 -9.48 -7.11 7.76
C MET A 110 -9.54 -8.35 8.67
N ILE A 111 -8.66 -8.43 9.68
CA ILE A 111 -8.64 -9.55 10.62
C ILE A 111 -9.94 -9.59 11.44
N ARG A 112 -10.43 -8.42 11.90
CA ARG A 112 -11.66 -8.35 12.68
C ARG A 112 -12.89 -8.75 11.86
N ASN A 113 -12.97 -8.33 10.61
CA ASN A 113 -14.05 -8.73 9.70
C ASN A 113 -14.03 -10.23 9.37
N LEU A 114 -12.84 -10.81 9.32
CA LEU A 114 -12.66 -12.25 9.14
C LEU A 114 -13.11 -13.05 10.37
N ALA A 115 -12.84 -12.54 11.58
CA ALA A 115 -13.23 -13.16 12.85
C ALA A 115 -14.70 -12.92 13.25
N ASP A 116 -15.38 -11.93 12.66
CA ASP A 116 -16.77 -11.62 12.98
C ASP A 116 -17.76 -12.51 12.21
N HIS A 117 -18.10 -13.65 12.79
CA HIS A 117 -19.17 -14.53 12.31
C HIS A 117 -20.57 -13.97 12.61
N SER A 118 -20.69 -13.08 13.60
CA SER A 118 -21.98 -12.57 14.09
C SER A 118 -22.55 -11.40 13.29
N LEU A 119 -21.76 -10.86 12.34
CA LEU A 119 -22.09 -9.65 11.57
C LEU A 119 -22.45 -8.46 12.47
N LYS A 120 -21.73 -8.33 13.58
CA LYS A 120 -21.89 -7.25 14.57
C LYS A 120 -21.51 -5.91 13.94
N TYR A 121 -20.47 -5.90 13.11
CA TYR A 121 -19.92 -4.67 12.51
C TYR A 121 -20.51 -4.37 11.13
N SER A 122 -20.80 -3.11 10.84
CA SER A 122 -21.34 -2.68 9.54
C SER A 122 -20.28 -2.02 8.63
N ASP A 123 -20.57 -2.02 7.33
CA ASP A 123 -19.92 -1.18 6.31
C ASP A 123 -18.44 -1.45 5.99
N PHE A 124 -17.97 -2.68 6.21
CA PHE A 124 -16.60 -3.09 5.85
C PHE A 124 -16.25 -2.84 4.37
N ASN A 125 -17.16 -3.13 3.44
CA ASN A 125 -16.91 -2.92 2.01
C ASN A 125 -16.70 -1.44 1.65
N VAL A 126 -17.42 -0.53 2.32
CA VAL A 126 -17.26 0.91 2.14
C VAL A 126 -15.93 1.38 2.70
N PHE A 127 -15.60 0.94 3.92
CA PHE A 127 -14.29 1.16 4.53
C PHE A 127 -13.15 0.70 3.62
N TYR A 128 -13.18 -0.56 3.15
CA TYR A 128 -12.10 -1.12 2.33
C TYR A 128 -11.94 -0.36 1.02
N ARG A 129 -13.05 -0.01 0.35
CA ARG A 129 -13.03 0.80 -0.87
C ARG A 129 -12.37 2.15 -0.62
N ASN A 130 -12.77 2.87 0.42
CA ASN A 130 -12.26 4.22 0.69
C ASN A 130 -10.77 4.17 1.09
N THR A 131 -10.37 3.21 1.94
CA THR A 131 -8.96 2.99 2.31
C THR A 131 -8.10 2.60 1.10
N SER A 132 -8.66 1.83 0.15
CA SER A 132 -7.98 1.47 -1.10
C SER A 132 -7.81 2.68 -2.02
N ILE A 133 -8.79 3.58 -2.10
CA ILE A 133 -8.67 4.82 -2.89
C ILE A 133 -7.53 5.69 -2.36
N VAL A 134 -7.43 5.87 -1.03
CA VAL A 134 -6.33 6.62 -0.41
C VAL A 134 -4.98 5.99 -0.77
N PHE A 135 -4.85 4.67 -0.66
CA PHE A 135 -3.65 3.95 -1.06
C PHE A 135 -3.30 4.17 -2.54
N ILE A 136 -4.28 4.07 -3.44
CA ILE A 136 -4.08 4.25 -4.88
C ILE A 136 -3.57 5.66 -5.19
N ILE A 137 -4.07 6.69 -4.50
CA ILE A 137 -3.58 8.07 -4.69
C ILE A 137 -2.09 8.18 -4.32
N PHE A 138 -1.69 7.66 -3.16
CA PHE A 138 -0.28 7.65 -2.75
C PHE A 138 0.58 6.80 -3.69
N TYR A 139 0.07 5.64 -4.10
CA TYR A 139 0.74 4.74 -5.03
C TYR A 139 0.99 5.41 -6.39
N LEU A 140 0.00 6.10 -6.95
CA LEU A 140 0.14 6.86 -8.19
C LEU A 140 1.18 7.98 -8.05
N ALA A 141 1.22 8.69 -6.91
CA ALA A 141 2.25 9.68 -6.65
C ALA A 141 3.65 9.06 -6.63
N ILE A 142 3.83 7.88 -6.02
CA ILE A 142 5.09 7.13 -6.02
C ILE A 142 5.47 6.70 -7.44
N LEU A 143 4.51 6.22 -8.25
CA LEU A 143 4.77 5.86 -9.65
C LEU A 143 5.22 7.07 -10.47
N ILE A 144 4.59 8.23 -10.28
CA ILE A 144 4.99 9.47 -10.95
C ILE A 144 6.41 9.86 -10.56
N VAL A 145 6.72 9.84 -9.26
CA VAL A 145 8.08 10.13 -8.78
C VAL A 145 9.09 9.12 -9.35
N PHE A 146 8.74 7.84 -9.42
CA PHE A 146 9.57 6.80 -10.03
C PHE A 146 9.82 7.05 -11.53
N LEU A 147 8.80 7.48 -12.28
CA LEU A 147 8.95 7.85 -13.70
C LEU A 147 10.04 8.90 -13.90
N PHE A 148 10.10 9.93 -13.05
CA PHE A 148 11.11 10.99 -13.14
C PHE A 148 12.47 10.60 -12.56
N LEU A 149 12.51 9.79 -11.50
CA LEU A 149 13.76 9.39 -10.85
C LEU A 149 14.56 8.37 -11.63
N ARG A 150 13.95 7.64 -12.58
CA ARG A 150 14.66 6.58 -13.32
C ARG A 150 15.87 7.10 -14.11
N ASN A 151 15.83 8.34 -14.60
CA ASN A 151 16.95 8.97 -15.28
C ASN A 151 18.20 9.15 -14.39
N ASN A 152 18.01 9.25 -13.07
CA ASN A 152 19.07 9.41 -12.09
C ASN A 152 19.46 8.09 -11.40
N SER A 153 18.94 6.95 -11.90
CA SER A 153 19.20 5.65 -11.29
C SER A 153 20.63 5.18 -11.58
N PHE A 154 21.19 4.34 -10.71
CA PHE A 154 22.51 3.73 -10.93
C PHE A 154 22.60 3.04 -12.32
N VAL A 155 21.49 2.50 -12.83
CA VAL A 155 21.41 1.80 -14.11
C VAL A 155 21.54 2.73 -15.33
N SER A 156 21.13 4.00 -15.22
CA SER A 156 21.26 4.98 -16.32
C SER A 156 22.70 5.45 -16.55
N TYR A 157 23.60 5.25 -15.58
CA TYR A 157 25.03 5.52 -15.77
C TYR A 157 25.74 4.50 -16.68
N PHE A 158 25.18 3.30 -16.82
CA PHE A 158 25.77 2.20 -17.59
C PHE A 158 25.02 1.91 -18.90
N THR A 159 23.99 2.70 -19.22
CA THR A 159 23.16 2.49 -20.40
C THR A 159 22.81 3.82 -21.08
N ASP A 160 22.93 3.88 -22.41
CA ASP A 160 22.59 5.08 -23.18
C ASP A 160 21.09 5.41 -23.04
N ILE A 161 20.81 6.61 -22.49
CA ILE A 161 19.48 7.11 -22.10
C ILE A 161 18.51 7.22 -23.30
N ASN A 162 19.04 7.37 -24.53
CA ASN A 162 18.25 7.52 -25.75
C ASN A 162 18.12 6.22 -26.59
N SER A 163 18.59 5.08 -26.07
CA SER A 163 18.48 3.81 -26.78
C SER A 163 17.11 3.16 -26.52
N ILE A 164 16.59 2.42 -27.50
CA ILE A 164 15.43 1.54 -27.29
C ILE A 164 15.97 0.12 -27.27
N ASN A 165 15.77 -0.59 -26.16
CA ASN A 165 16.13 -2.00 -26.07
C ASN A 165 14.91 -2.88 -26.36
N TYR A 166 14.93 -3.54 -27.52
CA TYR A 166 13.92 -4.54 -27.89
C TYR A 166 14.36 -5.97 -27.58
N VAL A 167 15.62 -6.19 -27.20
CA VAL A 167 16.16 -7.52 -26.94
C VAL A 167 15.85 -7.90 -25.49
N PRO A 168 15.02 -8.94 -25.28
CA PRO A 168 14.73 -9.41 -23.93
C PRO A 168 16.00 -9.90 -23.24
N PHE A 169 16.10 -9.63 -21.96
CA PHE A 169 17.17 -9.94 -21.03
C PHE A 169 18.51 -9.25 -21.29
N LEU A 170 18.62 -8.36 -22.27
CA LEU A 170 19.88 -7.69 -22.57
C LEU A 170 20.34 -6.79 -21.42
N SER A 171 19.45 -5.97 -20.86
CA SER A 171 19.79 -5.05 -19.78
C SER A 171 20.00 -5.77 -18.46
N LEU A 172 19.27 -6.86 -18.23
CA LEU A 172 19.54 -7.76 -17.11
C LEU A 172 20.91 -8.43 -17.24
N ALA A 173 21.28 -8.87 -18.44
CA ALA A 173 22.59 -9.48 -18.69
C ALA A 173 23.72 -8.47 -18.48
N THR A 174 23.58 -7.23 -18.96
CA THR A 174 24.59 -6.19 -18.71
C THR A 174 24.69 -5.87 -17.22
N LEU A 175 23.59 -5.80 -16.48
CA LEU A 175 23.62 -5.62 -15.02
C LEU A 175 24.41 -6.75 -14.34
N ILE A 176 24.19 -8.00 -14.75
CA ILE A 176 24.93 -9.15 -14.21
C ILE A 176 26.43 -9.07 -14.57
N GLU A 177 26.77 -8.68 -15.79
CA GLU A 177 28.15 -8.49 -16.23
C GLU A 177 28.88 -7.40 -15.43
N HIS A 178 28.20 -6.27 -15.18
CA HIS A 178 28.75 -5.18 -14.38
C HIS A 178 28.95 -5.59 -12.91
N TYR A 179 28.04 -6.42 -12.37
CA TYR A 179 28.25 -7.03 -11.05
C TYR A 179 29.47 -7.95 -11.03
N ILE A 180 29.63 -8.84 -12.02
CA ILE A 180 30.78 -9.75 -12.15
C ILE A 180 32.09 -8.95 -12.29
N SER A 181 32.04 -7.83 -13.00
CA SER A 181 33.17 -6.92 -13.22
C SER A 181 33.50 -6.03 -12.01
N GLY A 182 32.70 -6.12 -10.94
CA GLY A 182 32.95 -5.42 -9.67
C GLY A 182 32.52 -3.94 -9.65
N TYR A 183 31.69 -3.49 -10.59
CA TYR A 183 31.19 -2.11 -10.60
C TYR A 183 30.19 -1.82 -9.47
N PHE A 184 29.53 -2.85 -8.93
CA PHE A 184 28.60 -2.74 -7.80
C PHE A 184 28.43 -4.05 -7.04
N THR A 185 27.76 -3.97 -5.89
CA THR A 185 27.56 -5.09 -4.98
C THR A 185 26.32 -5.92 -5.31
N LEU A 186 26.30 -7.19 -4.90
CA LEU A 186 25.13 -8.07 -5.06
C LEU A 186 23.89 -7.51 -4.36
N ALA A 187 24.08 -6.85 -3.22
CA ALA A 187 22.98 -6.24 -2.46
C ALA A 187 22.29 -5.12 -3.25
N GLU A 188 23.04 -4.32 -4.01
CA GLU A 188 22.49 -3.27 -4.86
C GLU A 188 21.70 -3.84 -6.04
N LEU A 189 22.19 -4.91 -6.66
CA LEU A 189 21.49 -5.65 -7.71
C LEU A 189 20.11 -6.14 -7.21
N ILE A 190 20.13 -6.87 -6.10
CA ILE A 190 18.92 -7.46 -5.51
C ILE A 190 17.95 -6.35 -5.10
N ARG A 191 18.43 -5.27 -4.49
CA ARG A 191 17.59 -4.13 -4.10
C ARG A 191 16.91 -3.49 -5.30
N TYR A 192 17.64 -3.30 -6.40
CA TYR A 192 17.08 -2.74 -7.63
C TYR A 192 15.98 -3.64 -8.20
N LEU A 193 16.28 -4.93 -8.42
CA LEU A 193 15.31 -5.89 -8.97
C LEU A 193 14.08 -6.03 -8.07
N ALA A 194 14.29 -6.13 -6.76
CA ALA A 194 13.21 -6.22 -5.78
C ALA A 194 12.33 -4.97 -5.81
N LEU A 195 12.90 -3.77 -5.93
CA LEU A 195 12.13 -2.53 -5.98
C LEU A 195 11.30 -2.44 -7.28
N CYS A 196 11.90 -2.80 -8.42
CA CYS A 196 11.18 -2.84 -9.70
C CYS A 196 9.99 -3.79 -9.63
N ILE A 197 10.18 -5.01 -9.13
CA ILE A 197 9.10 -5.99 -8.97
C ILE A 197 8.06 -5.50 -7.93
N ALA A 198 8.51 -5.04 -6.76
CA ALA A 198 7.63 -4.63 -5.66
C ALA A 198 6.72 -3.47 -6.04
N LEU A 199 7.19 -2.56 -6.90
CA LEU A 199 6.41 -1.41 -7.39
C LEU A 199 5.15 -1.85 -8.15
N PHE A 200 5.15 -3.01 -8.80
CA PHE A 200 3.99 -3.51 -9.56
C PHE A 200 3.09 -4.48 -8.79
N ILE A 201 3.48 -4.90 -7.58
CA ILE A 201 2.65 -5.78 -6.73
C ILE A 201 1.27 -5.18 -6.45
N PRO A 202 1.14 -3.90 -6.05
CA PRO A 202 -0.18 -3.36 -5.75
C PRO A 202 -1.06 -3.29 -6.99
N TYR A 203 -0.50 -2.93 -8.15
CA TYR A 203 -1.22 -2.97 -9.42
C TYR A 203 -1.73 -4.38 -9.74
N GLY A 204 -0.88 -5.40 -9.60
CA GLY A 204 -1.26 -6.80 -9.81
C GLY A 204 -2.42 -7.24 -8.93
N PHE A 205 -2.40 -6.85 -7.65
CA PHE A 205 -3.48 -7.14 -6.70
C PHE A 205 -4.81 -6.50 -7.14
N TYR A 206 -4.83 -5.19 -7.40
CA TYR A 206 -6.05 -4.48 -7.77
C TYR A 206 -6.58 -4.87 -9.15
N SER A 207 -5.69 -5.07 -10.13
CA SER A 207 -6.05 -5.54 -11.47
C SER A 207 -6.76 -6.91 -11.40
N THR A 208 -6.22 -7.83 -10.61
CA THR A 208 -6.82 -9.17 -10.43
C THR A 208 -8.17 -9.07 -9.71
N LEU A 209 -8.29 -8.18 -8.72
CA LEU A 209 -9.55 -7.93 -8.02
C LEU A 209 -10.62 -7.36 -8.97
N MET A 210 -10.29 -6.37 -9.80
CA MET A 210 -11.22 -5.73 -10.73
C MET A 210 -11.68 -6.67 -11.85
N PHE A 211 -10.77 -7.48 -12.38
CA PHE A 211 -11.04 -8.38 -13.50
C PHE A 211 -11.27 -9.83 -13.06
N ARG A 212 -11.67 -10.07 -11.80
CA ARG A 212 -11.86 -11.41 -11.24
C ARG A 212 -12.88 -12.29 -12.00
N TYR A 213 -13.86 -11.66 -12.64
CA TYR A 213 -14.90 -12.34 -13.43
C TYR A 213 -14.54 -12.47 -14.92
N GLN A 214 -13.36 -12.00 -15.35
CA GLN A 214 -12.91 -12.05 -16.74
C GLN A 214 -12.05 -13.29 -17.02
N ASN A 215 -11.98 -13.64 -18.32
CA ASN A 215 -11.22 -14.79 -18.80
C ASN A 215 -9.72 -14.63 -18.52
N ARG A 216 -8.99 -15.76 -18.43
CA ARG A 216 -7.56 -15.80 -18.08
C ARG A 216 -6.67 -14.97 -19.02
N ILE A 217 -7.00 -14.98 -20.31
CA ILE A 217 -6.28 -14.22 -21.35
C ILE A 217 -6.41 -12.71 -21.10
N PHE A 218 -7.64 -12.24 -20.83
CA PHE A 218 -7.88 -10.82 -20.54
C PHE A 218 -7.12 -10.38 -19.29
N ARG A 219 -7.12 -11.21 -18.23
CA ARG A 219 -6.35 -10.92 -17.00
C ARG A 219 -4.85 -10.83 -17.26
N PHE A 220 -4.29 -11.70 -18.10
CA PHE A 220 -2.89 -11.63 -18.49
C PHE A 220 -2.56 -10.30 -19.20
N PHE A 221 -3.35 -9.90 -20.19
CA PHE A 221 -3.17 -8.61 -20.87
C PHE A 221 -3.36 -7.42 -19.93
N ALA A 222 -4.28 -7.51 -18.98
CA ALA A 222 -4.46 -6.48 -17.95
C ALA A 222 -3.21 -6.33 -17.08
N LEU A 223 -2.55 -7.42 -16.68
CA LEU A 223 -1.28 -7.35 -15.92
C LEU A 223 -0.16 -6.69 -16.71
N LEU A 224 -0.12 -6.92 -18.03
CA LEU A 224 0.89 -6.38 -18.92
C LEU A 224 0.66 -4.89 -19.28
N PHE A 225 -0.56 -4.39 -19.11
CA PHE A 225 -0.95 -3.04 -19.50
C PHE A 225 -0.17 -1.93 -18.78
N LEU A 226 -0.12 -1.91 -17.44
CA LEU A 226 0.56 -0.83 -16.71
C LEU A 226 2.07 -0.78 -16.96
N PRO A 227 2.83 -1.90 -16.91
CA PRO A 227 4.25 -1.89 -17.26
C PRO A 227 4.50 -1.31 -18.66
N LEU A 228 3.70 -1.69 -19.66
CA LEU A 228 3.81 -1.11 -21.01
C LEU A 228 3.54 0.40 -21.03
N VAL A 229 2.47 0.86 -20.38
CA VAL A 229 2.13 2.29 -20.34
C VAL A 229 3.24 3.09 -19.69
N ILE A 230 3.83 2.60 -18.61
CA ILE A 230 4.95 3.26 -17.92
C ILE A 230 6.16 3.42 -18.85
N GLU A 231 6.57 2.36 -19.54
CA GLU A 231 7.69 2.42 -20.50
C GLU A 231 7.41 3.38 -21.67
N ILE A 232 6.19 3.35 -22.22
CA ILE A 232 5.79 4.27 -23.29
C ILE A 232 5.82 5.71 -22.80
N LEU A 233 5.33 6.00 -21.59
CA LEU A 233 5.37 7.34 -21.01
C LEU A 233 6.83 7.81 -20.80
N GLN A 234 7.72 6.94 -20.32
CA GLN A 234 9.13 7.27 -20.16
C GLN A 234 9.80 7.62 -21.49
N LEU A 235 9.48 6.87 -22.56
CA LEU A 235 9.96 7.17 -23.90
C LEU A 235 9.41 8.51 -24.43
N VAL A 236 8.12 8.75 -24.28
CA VAL A 236 7.46 9.98 -24.78
C VAL A 236 7.98 11.23 -24.06
N PHE A 237 8.18 11.15 -22.74
CA PHE A 237 8.70 12.26 -21.95
C PHE A 237 10.22 12.36 -21.94
N LEU A 238 10.94 11.50 -22.69
CA LEU A 238 12.41 11.44 -22.73
C LEU A 238 13.01 11.31 -21.32
N LEU A 239 12.31 10.61 -20.42
CA LEU A 239 12.70 10.44 -19.01
C LEU A 239 13.60 9.22 -18.80
N GLY A 240 13.84 8.44 -19.85
CA GLY A 240 14.76 7.31 -19.79
C GLY A 240 14.69 6.41 -21.01
N LYS A 241 15.43 5.31 -20.90
CA LYS A 241 15.47 4.21 -21.84
C LYS A 241 14.16 3.41 -21.79
N CYS A 242 13.60 3.10 -22.95
CA CYS A 242 12.52 2.12 -23.08
C CYS A 242 13.14 0.72 -23.08
N ASP A 243 12.76 -0.10 -22.10
CA ASP A 243 13.38 -1.40 -21.87
C ASP A 243 12.35 -2.53 -21.72
N VAL A 244 12.45 -3.53 -22.60
CA VAL A 244 11.60 -4.73 -22.52
C VAL A 244 11.81 -5.46 -21.19
N ASP A 245 13.00 -5.38 -20.60
CA ASP A 245 13.31 -6.04 -19.33
C ASP A 245 12.48 -5.46 -18.18
N ASP A 246 12.23 -4.15 -18.20
CA ASP A 246 11.42 -3.49 -17.19
C ASP A 246 9.93 -3.82 -17.33
N VAL A 247 9.45 -4.04 -18.56
CA VAL A 247 8.11 -4.61 -18.80
C VAL A 247 8.01 -6.02 -18.21
N LEU A 248 9.04 -6.85 -18.38
CA LEU A 248 9.09 -8.21 -17.84
C LEU A 248 9.13 -8.21 -16.31
N LEU A 249 9.96 -7.37 -15.69
CA LEU A 249 9.99 -7.21 -14.24
C LEU A 249 8.66 -6.70 -13.69
N GLY A 250 8.02 -5.76 -14.39
CA GLY A 250 6.69 -5.28 -14.03
C GLY A 250 5.61 -6.34 -14.17
N LEU A 251 5.69 -7.20 -15.18
CA LEU A 251 4.80 -8.36 -15.34
C LEU A 251 4.99 -9.36 -14.19
N LEU A 252 6.24 -9.64 -13.77
CA LEU A 252 6.53 -10.48 -12.60
C LEU A 252 5.94 -9.89 -11.31
N GLY A 253 6.08 -8.58 -11.09
CA GLY A 253 5.44 -7.87 -9.98
C GLY A 253 3.91 -7.98 -10.03
N GLY A 254 3.33 -7.83 -11.23
CA GLY A 254 1.90 -8.04 -11.47
C GLY A 254 1.42 -9.44 -11.09
N PHE A 255 2.19 -10.48 -11.45
CA PHE A 255 1.90 -11.86 -11.05
C PHE A 255 2.00 -12.07 -9.54
N MET A 256 3.02 -11.52 -8.88
CA MET A 256 3.12 -11.57 -7.41
C MET A 256 1.92 -10.91 -6.72
N GLY A 257 1.45 -9.77 -7.25
CA GLY A 257 0.23 -9.12 -6.80
C GLY A 257 -1.04 -9.97 -6.99
N ALA A 258 -1.15 -10.66 -8.13
CA ALA A 258 -2.26 -11.57 -8.40
C ALA A 258 -2.26 -12.77 -7.43
N ILE A 259 -1.08 -13.33 -7.14
CA ILE A 259 -0.92 -14.41 -6.15
C ILE A 259 -1.36 -13.91 -4.77
N LEU A 260 -0.95 -12.69 -4.37
CA LEU A 260 -1.37 -12.11 -3.10
C LEU A 260 -2.90 -11.98 -3.00
N TYR A 261 -3.56 -11.53 -4.05
CA TYR A 261 -5.04 -11.49 -4.09
C TYR A 261 -5.64 -12.89 -3.90
N HIS A 262 -5.12 -13.90 -4.59
CA HIS A 262 -5.62 -15.27 -4.47
C HIS A 262 -5.40 -15.84 -3.06
N ILE A 263 -4.27 -15.53 -2.41
CA ILE A 263 -4.02 -15.91 -1.02
C ILE A 263 -5.06 -15.26 -0.10
N VAL A 264 -5.24 -13.93 -0.20
CA VAL A 264 -6.23 -13.21 0.62
C VAL A 264 -7.63 -13.78 0.39
N ASN A 265 -8.04 -13.96 -0.86
CA ASN A 265 -9.36 -14.51 -1.18
C ASN A 265 -9.52 -15.96 -0.71
N SER A 266 -8.47 -16.78 -0.79
CA SER A 266 -8.50 -18.15 -0.27
C SER A 266 -8.68 -18.18 1.24
N VAL A 267 -7.97 -17.33 1.98
CA VAL A 267 -8.11 -17.22 3.45
C VAL A 267 -9.55 -16.83 3.82
N TYR A 268 -10.13 -15.85 3.12
CA TYR A 268 -11.52 -15.44 3.34
C TYR A 268 -12.53 -16.55 3.05
N ARG A 269 -12.36 -17.27 1.92
CA ARG A 269 -13.21 -18.41 1.58
C ARG A 269 -13.13 -19.52 2.61
N THR A 270 -11.93 -19.86 3.10
CA THR A 270 -11.77 -20.96 4.07
C THR A 270 -12.42 -20.66 5.42
N ILE A 271 -12.46 -19.40 5.85
CA ILE A 271 -12.97 -19.04 7.18
C ILE A 271 -14.45 -18.67 7.15
N THR A 272 -14.92 -18.11 6.03
CA THR A 272 -16.27 -17.51 5.97
C THR A 272 -17.15 -18.04 4.85
N ASP A 273 -16.66 -19.02 4.09
CA ASP A 273 -17.32 -19.64 2.92
C ASP A 273 -17.72 -18.65 1.81
N GLU A 274 -17.23 -17.42 1.88
CA GLU A 274 -17.56 -16.34 0.98
C GLU A 274 -16.32 -15.69 0.35
N ASP A 275 -16.54 -15.04 -0.79
CA ASP A 275 -15.50 -14.28 -1.49
C ASP A 275 -15.07 -13.03 -0.73
N PHE A 276 -13.80 -12.66 -0.93
CA PHE A 276 -13.29 -11.38 -0.49
C PHE A 276 -14.13 -10.23 -1.09
N LEU A 277 -14.67 -9.38 -0.20
CA LEU A 277 -15.59 -8.27 -0.48
C LEU A 277 -17.01 -8.67 -0.91
N TYR A 278 -17.42 -9.93 -0.77
CA TYR A 278 -18.83 -10.27 -0.89
C TYR A 278 -19.62 -9.60 0.24
N LYS A 279 -20.80 -9.04 -0.07
CA LYS A 279 -21.63 -8.38 0.93
C LYS A 279 -22.39 -9.45 1.72
N ARG A 280 -21.89 -9.77 2.92
CA ARG A 280 -22.58 -10.65 3.87
C ARG A 280 -23.98 -10.11 4.15
N THR A 281 -24.99 -10.90 3.79
CA THR A 281 -26.39 -10.57 4.03
C THR A 281 -26.85 -11.35 5.27
N ARG A 282 -27.52 -10.70 6.23
CA ARG A 282 -27.95 -11.33 7.52
C ARG A 282 -28.89 -12.54 7.40
N TYR A 283 -29.26 -12.97 6.19
CA TYR A 283 -30.33 -13.94 5.95
C TYR A 283 -29.87 -15.35 5.51
N SER A 284 -28.59 -15.70 5.63
CA SER A 284 -28.07 -17.02 5.19
C SER A 284 -27.82 -18.03 6.32
N PHE A 285 -28.58 -17.98 7.42
CA PHE A 285 -28.45 -18.98 8.51
C PHE A 285 -29.76 -19.70 8.86
N TYR A 286 -30.67 -19.84 7.90
CA TYR A 286 -31.79 -20.76 7.98
C TYR A 286 -31.85 -21.57 6.66
N GLY A 287 -30.93 -22.51 6.51
CA GLY A 287 -30.80 -23.25 5.26
C GLY A 287 -29.84 -24.43 5.29
N SER A 288 -29.52 -25.00 6.46
CA SER A 288 -29.06 -26.39 6.50
C SER A 288 -30.25 -27.22 6.97
N SER A 289 -31.01 -27.70 5.99
CA SER A 289 -32.07 -28.70 6.17
C SER A 289 -31.53 -29.86 6.98
N ILE A 290 -32.24 -30.19 8.05
CA ILE A 290 -32.15 -31.45 8.76
C ILE A 290 -32.38 -32.55 7.70
N HIS A 291 -31.35 -33.34 7.41
CA HIS A 291 -31.53 -34.59 6.68
C HIS A 291 -32.05 -35.63 7.68
N PHE A 292 -33.27 -36.12 7.43
CA PHE A 292 -33.73 -37.42 7.91
C PHE A 292 -33.11 -38.53 7.07
#